data_AF-A0A3B4WYV5-F1
#
_entry.id   AF-A0A3B4WYV5-F1
#
_cell.length_a   1.000
_cell.length_b   1.000
_cell.length_c   1.000
_cell.angle_alpha   90.00
_cell.angle_beta   90.00
_cell.angle_gamma   90.00
#
_symmetry.space_group_name_H-M   'P 1'
#
loop_
_entity.id
_entity.type
_entity.pdbx_description
1 polymer ?
#
loop_
_entity_poly.entity_id
_entity_poly.type
_entity_poly.pdbx_seq_one_letter_code
_entity_poly.pdbx_strand_id
1 'polypeptide(L)'
;MTYIRETCGCCDCEKRCGPLDIVFVIDSSESVGQTNFTLEKNFVINTINRLGNMASDPASPTGTRVGVVQFSHTFEAIHLSDSSINSMSAFKTAVKNLNWIAGGTFTPSALKFAYDNVIRNSKRAQAKVSVVVVTDGRYDPNDNETLLPYLCGRSNVVVTAIGVGDMFQKQHDDNIVGSIACGRRERVKKMKNFVDLVAEDFIGSIETVLCPDPVIVCPDLPCISEPDVAPCVERPVDLVFLLDGSERLGTVNFQQVREFLRKVAERLGLARSKTDGMRARLALLEFGKENENHLAFPLTHDPAIIEDGIARLPYLDSSSSVGPAIFHTINNILGRQNVRNTRPNAELSFVFITDGITGNSNLDEAVSAMRSAQVVSTVIATGSDVDQEVLTKLAMGDQNAIFKGKFMSDLTRSSLFDRFIQWVC
;
A
#
# COMPACT_ATOMS: atom_id res chain seq x y z
N MET A 1 -3.89 -2.09 -0.91
CA MET A 1 -3.14 -2.63 0.24
C MET A 1 -4.12 -2.92 1.35
N THR A 2 -4.56 -4.17 1.46
CA THR A 2 -5.57 -4.61 2.42
C THR A 2 -4.82 -5.33 3.55
N TYR A 3 -4.64 -4.66 4.68
CA TYR A 3 -4.00 -5.26 5.85
C TYR A 3 -5.08 -5.87 6.75
N ILE A 4 -5.03 -7.19 6.93
CA ILE A 4 -5.77 -7.91 7.97
C ILE A 4 -4.94 -7.80 9.25
N ARG A 5 -5.48 -7.19 10.30
CA ARG A 5 -4.87 -7.18 11.65
C ARG A 5 -5.92 -7.57 12.69
N GLU A 6 -5.88 -8.84 13.11
CA GLU A 6 -6.55 -9.30 14.34
C GLU A 6 -5.60 -9.14 15.54
N THR A 7 -6.18 -8.96 16.72
CA THR A 7 -5.55 -8.54 17.98
C THR A 7 -4.81 -9.68 18.71
N CYS A 8 -3.84 -10.26 18.01
CA CYS A 8 -2.60 -10.79 18.58
C CYS A 8 -1.51 -10.02 17.84
N GLY A 9 -0.40 -9.62 18.47
CA GLY A 9 0.63 -8.81 17.80
C GLY A 9 0.90 -9.34 16.39
N CYS A 10 0.52 -8.58 15.36
CA CYS A 10 0.93 -8.87 14.00
C CYS A 10 2.44 -8.72 14.00
N CYS A 11 3.13 -9.82 14.28
CA CYS A 11 4.43 -10.06 13.73
C CYS A 11 4.27 -9.78 12.23
N ASP A 12 5.11 -8.91 11.66
CA ASP A 12 5.20 -8.77 10.21
C ASP A 12 5.71 -10.10 9.68
N CYS A 13 4.77 -11.04 9.52
CA CYS A 13 5.06 -12.38 9.05
C CYS A 13 5.41 -12.25 7.59
N GLU A 14 6.67 -12.51 7.29
CA GLU A 14 7.21 -12.41 5.97
C GLU A 14 6.83 -13.68 5.20
N LYS A 15 6.18 -13.51 4.04
CA LYS A 15 6.02 -14.61 3.09
C LYS A 15 7.39 -14.92 2.49
N ARG A 16 7.98 -16.03 2.90
CA ARG A 16 9.23 -16.53 2.33
C ARG A 16 8.95 -17.68 1.39
N CYS A 17 9.17 -17.42 0.12
CA CYS A 17 9.28 -18.48 -0.86
C CYS A 17 10.64 -19.18 -0.68
N GLY A 18 10.71 -20.47 -1.01
CA GLY A 18 12.00 -21.15 -1.17
C GLY A 18 12.88 -20.44 -2.21
N PRO A 19 14.10 -20.92 -2.48
CA PRO A 19 14.97 -20.33 -3.49
C PRO A 19 14.23 -20.24 -4.84
N LEU A 20 13.86 -19.03 -5.23
CA LEU A 20 13.00 -18.75 -6.38
C LEU A 20 13.68 -17.72 -7.28
N ASP A 21 13.89 -18.10 -8.53
CA ASP A 21 14.37 -17.20 -9.58
C ASP A 21 13.20 -16.93 -10.53
N ILE A 22 12.83 -15.66 -10.71
CA ILE A 22 11.72 -15.25 -11.58
C ILE A 22 12.30 -14.49 -12.76
N VAL A 23 11.93 -14.87 -13.98
CA VAL A 23 12.30 -14.13 -15.19
C VAL A 23 11.03 -13.71 -15.91
N PHE A 24 10.82 -12.40 -16.02
CA PHE A 24 9.77 -11.87 -16.87
C PHE A 24 10.31 -11.67 -18.28
N VAL A 25 9.60 -12.17 -19.29
CA VAL A 25 9.88 -11.90 -20.71
C VAL A 25 8.72 -11.06 -21.21
N ILE A 26 8.95 -9.77 -21.42
CA ILE A 26 7.92 -8.76 -21.71
C ILE A 26 8.08 -8.22 -23.13
N ASP A 27 6.95 -7.97 -23.79
CA ASP A 27 6.88 -7.63 -25.20
C ASP A 27 6.89 -6.10 -25.35
N SER A 28 7.88 -5.59 -26.07
CA SER A 28 8.07 -4.16 -26.32
C SER A 28 7.96 -3.84 -27.81
N SER A 29 7.33 -4.72 -28.58
CA SER A 29 7.11 -4.55 -30.02
C SER A 29 6.19 -3.38 -30.35
N GLU A 30 6.13 -3.05 -31.65
CA GLU A 30 5.28 -1.97 -32.15
C GLU A 30 3.78 -2.24 -31.96
N SER A 31 3.35 -3.51 -32.06
CA SER A 31 1.93 -3.89 -31.92
C SER A 31 1.43 -3.77 -30.48
N VAL A 32 2.29 -3.95 -29.49
CA VAL A 32 1.98 -3.69 -28.08
C VAL A 32 1.81 -2.18 -27.85
N GLY A 33 2.79 -1.37 -28.30
CA GLY A 33 2.78 0.08 -28.12
C GLY A 33 3.21 0.55 -26.72
N GLN A 34 3.68 1.81 -26.64
CA GLN A 34 4.26 2.41 -25.43
C GLN A 34 3.35 2.34 -24.18
N THR A 35 2.05 2.56 -24.34
CA THR A 35 1.09 2.55 -23.22
C THR A 35 0.94 1.17 -22.62
N ASN A 36 0.78 0.14 -23.46
CA ASN A 36 0.64 -1.24 -22.99
C ASN A 36 1.96 -1.77 -22.42
N PHE A 37 3.10 -1.41 -23.02
CA PHE A 37 4.41 -1.71 -22.44
C PHE A 37 4.58 -1.11 -21.03
N THR A 38 4.01 0.08 -20.78
CA THR A 38 4.00 0.68 -19.44
C THR A 38 3.15 -0.13 -18.45
N LEU A 39 2.03 -0.73 -18.91
CA LEU A 39 1.21 -1.64 -18.10
C LEU A 39 1.97 -2.95 -17.80
N GLU A 40 2.71 -3.49 -18.76
CA GLU A 40 3.57 -4.66 -18.53
C GLU A 40 4.65 -4.38 -17.47
N LYS A 41 5.32 -3.23 -17.56
CA LYS A 41 6.28 -2.80 -16.52
C LYS A 41 5.64 -2.72 -15.13
N ASN A 42 4.44 -2.14 -15.04
CA ASN A 42 3.71 -2.04 -13.78
C ASN A 42 3.28 -3.41 -13.26
N PHE A 43 2.88 -4.33 -14.13
CA PHE A 43 2.57 -5.71 -13.76
C PHE A 43 3.79 -6.42 -13.16
N VAL A 44 4.96 -6.31 -13.78
CA VAL A 44 6.22 -6.86 -13.26
C VAL A 44 6.52 -6.31 -11.87
N ILE A 45 6.46 -4.98 -11.69
CA ILE A 45 6.72 -4.32 -10.42
C ILE A 45 5.73 -4.76 -9.34
N ASN A 46 4.43 -4.77 -9.65
CA ASN A 46 3.39 -5.08 -8.67
C ASN A 46 3.42 -6.56 -8.25
N THR A 47 3.71 -7.47 -9.17
CA THR A 47 3.85 -8.90 -8.89
C THR A 47 4.99 -9.15 -7.90
N ILE A 48 6.15 -8.54 -8.13
CA ILE A 48 7.30 -8.69 -7.24
C ILE A 48 7.07 -8.00 -5.90
N ASN A 49 6.48 -6.80 -5.91
CA ASN A 49 6.11 -6.10 -4.67
C ASN A 49 5.19 -6.93 -3.78
N ARG A 50 4.28 -7.69 -4.37
CA ARG A 50 3.35 -8.56 -3.64
C ARG A 50 4.00 -9.82 -3.08
N LEU A 51 5.06 -10.33 -3.71
CA LEU A 51 5.85 -11.47 -3.19
C LEU A 51 6.67 -11.11 -1.93
N GLY A 52 6.92 -9.82 -1.68
CA GLY A 52 7.42 -9.29 -0.40
C GLY A 52 8.90 -9.55 -0.07
N ASN A 53 9.50 -10.64 -0.55
CA ASN A 53 10.89 -11.01 -0.25
C ASN A 53 11.76 -11.06 -1.52
N MET A 54 12.55 -10.01 -1.76
CA MET A 54 13.64 -10.01 -2.74
C MET A 54 14.98 -10.27 -2.04
N ALA A 55 15.83 -11.10 -2.66
CA ALA A 55 17.18 -11.35 -2.17
C ALA A 55 18.02 -10.06 -2.29
N SER A 56 18.56 -9.59 -1.17
CA SER A 56 19.45 -8.41 -1.17
C SER A 56 20.84 -8.68 -1.74
N ASP A 57 21.25 -9.95 -1.76
CA ASP A 57 22.47 -10.41 -2.41
C ASP A 57 22.12 -11.43 -3.50
N PRO A 58 22.50 -11.21 -4.77
CA PRO A 58 22.30 -12.18 -5.85
C PRO A 58 22.97 -13.54 -5.61
N ALA A 59 23.98 -13.62 -4.74
CA ALA A 59 24.63 -14.87 -4.34
C ALA A 59 23.91 -15.59 -3.20
N SER A 60 22.89 -14.98 -2.59
CA SER A 60 22.16 -15.55 -1.46
C SER A 60 21.49 -16.88 -1.83
N PRO A 61 21.64 -17.93 -1.01
CA PRO A 61 21.00 -19.23 -1.25
C PRO A 61 19.47 -19.16 -1.06
N THR A 62 18.95 -18.09 -0.43
CA THR A 62 17.53 -17.89 -0.11
C THR A 62 17.00 -16.57 -0.65
N GLY A 63 15.68 -16.42 -0.74
CA GLY A 63 15.02 -15.20 -1.24
C GLY A 63 14.83 -15.19 -2.76
N THR A 64 13.98 -14.27 -3.23
CA THR A 64 13.59 -14.19 -4.65
C THR A 64 14.58 -13.36 -5.44
N ARG A 65 15.10 -13.88 -6.55
CA ARG A 65 15.85 -13.09 -7.54
C ARG A 65 15.00 -12.86 -8.75
N VAL A 66 15.08 -11.66 -9.33
CA VAL A 66 14.21 -11.27 -10.44
C VAL A 66 15.05 -10.78 -11.60
N GLY A 67 14.80 -11.33 -12.77
CA GLY A 67 15.28 -10.84 -14.05
C GLY A 67 14.12 -10.39 -14.93
N VAL A 68 14.41 -9.47 -15.83
CA VAL A 68 13.45 -8.99 -16.83
C VAL A 68 14.16 -9.00 -18.19
N VAL A 69 13.52 -9.55 -19.20
CA VAL A 69 13.95 -9.50 -20.60
C VAL A 69 12.87 -8.77 -21.34
N GLN A 70 13.16 -7.58 -21.85
CA GLN A 70 12.30 -6.95 -22.84
C GLN A 70 12.76 -7.33 -24.24
N PHE A 71 11.82 -7.51 -25.16
CA PHE A 71 12.13 -7.86 -26.53
C PHE A 71 11.27 -7.10 -27.54
N SER A 72 11.85 -6.85 -28.71
CA SER A 72 11.13 -6.56 -29.95
C SER A 72 11.90 -7.24 -31.10
N HIS A 73 12.59 -6.48 -31.94
CA HIS A 73 13.63 -6.92 -32.88
C HIS A 73 15.03 -6.93 -32.24
N THR A 74 15.17 -6.34 -31.05
CA THR A 74 16.35 -6.43 -30.19
C THR A 74 15.96 -6.88 -28.78
N PHE A 75 16.95 -7.17 -27.94
CA PHE A 75 16.75 -7.69 -26.58
C PHE A 75 17.52 -6.83 -25.58
N GLU A 76 16.87 -6.46 -24.48
CA GLU A 76 17.51 -5.82 -23.32
C GLU A 76 17.10 -6.57 -22.05
N ALA A 77 18.03 -6.73 -21.11
CA ALA A 77 17.77 -7.52 -19.91
C ALA A 77 18.35 -6.93 -18.63
N ILE A 78 17.55 -7.06 -17.58
CA ILE A 78 17.97 -6.99 -16.18
C ILE A 78 18.28 -8.43 -15.76
N HIS A 79 19.53 -8.70 -15.43
CA HIS A 79 19.99 -10.06 -15.15
C HIS A 79 19.65 -10.52 -13.72
N LEU A 80 19.38 -11.82 -13.54
CA LEU A 80 19.16 -12.44 -12.23
C LEU A 80 20.33 -12.24 -11.25
N SER A 81 21.54 -12.08 -11.77
CA SER A 81 22.78 -11.93 -11.01
C SER A 81 23.23 -10.47 -10.89
N ASP A 82 22.40 -9.50 -11.27
CA ASP A 82 22.74 -8.08 -11.20
C ASP A 82 22.80 -7.60 -9.74
N SER A 83 24.01 -7.25 -9.28
CA SER A 83 24.26 -6.79 -7.91
C SER A 83 23.62 -5.44 -7.58
N SER A 84 23.21 -4.65 -8.59
CA SER A 84 22.48 -3.41 -8.37
C SER A 84 21.02 -3.65 -7.95
N ILE A 85 20.46 -4.83 -8.25
CA ILE A 85 19.09 -5.22 -7.94
C ILE A 85 19.02 -5.87 -6.55
N ASN A 86 19.41 -5.11 -5.53
CA ASN A 86 19.50 -5.55 -4.14
C ASN A 86 18.29 -5.17 -3.27
N SER A 87 17.29 -4.51 -3.85
CA SER A 87 16.12 -4.01 -3.15
C SER A 87 14.95 -3.81 -4.08
N MET A 88 13.74 -3.78 -3.53
CA MET A 88 12.51 -3.48 -4.27
C MET A 88 12.57 -2.11 -4.97
N SER A 89 13.15 -1.11 -4.31
CA SER A 89 13.30 0.24 -4.86
C SER A 89 14.27 0.27 -6.05
N ALA A 90 15.42 -0.42 -5.94
CA ALA A 90 16.37 -0.57 -7.03
C ALA A 90 15.74 -1.29 -8.23
N PHE A 91 15.06 -2.43 -7.98
CA PHE A 91 14.33 -3.17 -9.01
C PHE A 91 13.28 -2.32 -9.71
N LYS A 92 12.43 -1.63 -8.94
CA LYS A 92 11.40 -0.73 -9.48
C LYS A 92 11.99 0.37 -10.36
N THR A 93 13.15 0.90 -9.98
CA THR A 93 13.85 1.93 -10.74
C THR A 93 14.41 1.36 -12.04
N ALA A 94 15.08 0.20 -11.98
CA ALA A 94 15.62 -0.48 -13.16
C ALA A 94 14.52 -0.83 -14.18
N VAL A 95 13.40 -1.42 -13.73
CA VAL A 95 12.26 -1.75 -14.60
C VAL A 95 11.66 -0.49 -15.20
N LYS A 96 11.46 0.58 -14.43
CA LYS A 96 10.92 1.84 -14.94
C LYS A 96 11.78 2.46 -16.05
N ASN A 97 13.11 2.33 -15.93
CA ASN A 97 14.08 2.87 -16.86
C ASN A 97 14.16 2.11 -18.20
N LEU A 98 13.55 0.93 -18.30
CA LEU A 98 13.41 0.24 -19.58
C LEU A 98 12.59 1.09 -20.55
N ASN A 99 13.20 1.42 -21.68
CA ASN A 99 12.57 2.19 -22.75
C ASN A 99 11.88 1.24 -23.74
N TRP A 100 10.73 1.66 -24.25
CA TRP A 100 10.03 0.91 -25.29
C TRP A 100 10.87 0.89 -26.56
N ILE A 101 11.15 -0.31 -27.07
CA ILE A 101 12.05 -0.49 -28.22
C ILE A 101 11.31 -0.24 -29.54
N ALA A 102 10.06 -0.67 -29.65
CA ALA A 102 9.28 -0.73 -30.89
C ALA A 102 9.92 -1.62 -31.98
N GLY A 103 9.21 -1.80 -33.10
CA GLY A 103 9.61 -2.66 -34.23
C GLY A 103 9.01 -4.07 -34.18
N GLY A 104 9.70 -5.03 -34.82
CA GLY A 104 9.22 -6.41 -34.97
C GLY A 104 9.11 -7.19 -33.67
N THR A 105 8.50 -8.37 -33.72
CA THR A 105 8.19 -9.18 -32.53
C THR A 105 8.94 -10.53 -32.60
N PHE A 106 10.12 -10.63 -32.01
CA PHE A 106 10.98 -11.83 -32.10
C PHE A 106 10.80 -12.74 -30.88
N THR A 107 9.57 -13.19 -30.65
CA THR A 107 9.17 -14.00 -29.47
C THR A 107 9.98 -15.31 -29.36
N PRO A 108 10.04 -16.20 -30.38
CA PRO A 108 10.88 -17.39 -30.32
C PRO A 108 12.36 -17.10 -29.96
N SER A 109 12.97 -16.07 -30.57
CA SER A 109 14.35 -15.69 -30.28
C SER A 109 14.52 -15.09 -28.87
N ALA A 110 13.51 -14.37 -28.35
CA ALA A 110 13.50 -13.84 -26.99
C ALA A 110 13.53 -14.97 -25.95
N LEU A 111 12.79 -16.06 -26.18
CA LEU A 111 12.79 -17.24 -25.29
C LEU A 111 14.17 -17.91 -25.25
N LYS A 112 14.85 -17.97 -26.40
CA LYS A 112 16.22 -18.43 -26.48
C LYS A 112 17.17 -17.51 -25.72
N PHE A 113 17.05 -16.20 -25.93
CA PHE A 113 17.88 -15.20 -25.26
C PHE A 113 17.71 -15.25 -23.74
N ALA A 114 16.47 -15.31 -23.25
CA ALA A 114 16.15 -15.41 -21.83
C ALA A 114 16.80 -16.64 -21.18
N TYR A 115 16.73 -17.80 -21.84
CA TYR A 115 17.39 -18.98 -21.31
C TYR A 115 18.92 -18.87 -21.36
N ASP A 116 19.49 -18.58 -22.53
CA ASP A 116 20.93 -18.68 -22.74
C ASP A 116 21.72 -17.59 -21.99
N ASN A 117 21.18 -16.37 -21.90
CA ASN A 117 21.89 -15.21 -21.32
C ASN A 117 21.46 -14.87 -19.89
N VAL A 118 20.21 -15.15 -19.51
CA VAL A 118 19.70 -14.75 -18.18
C VAL A 118 19.60 -15.94 -17.23
N ILE A 119 19.22 -17.13 -17.70
CA ILE A 119 18.90 -18.27 -16.83
C ILE A 119 20.05 -19.28 -16.73
N ARG A 120 20.60 -19.74 -17.86
CA ARG A 120 21.43 -20.95 -17.97
C ARG A 120 22.61 -20.96 -17.00
N ASN A 121 23.34 -19.85 -16.93
CA ASN A 121 24.55 -19.71 -16.11
C ASN A 121 24.31 -19.00 -14.77
N SER A 122 23.13 -18.40 -14.58
CA SER A 122 22.82 -17.60 -13.40
C SER A 122 21.87 -18.30 -12.42
N LYS A 123 21.19 -19.38 -12.85
CA LYS A 123 20.25 -20.12 -11.99
C LYS A 123 20.95 -20.75 -10.79
N ARG A 124 20.35 -20.62 -9.60
CA ARG A 124 20.84 -21.31 -8.39
C ARG A 124 20.56 -22.81 -8.52
N ALA A 125 21.49 -23.65 -8.09
CA ALA A 125 21.39 -25.11 -8.25
C ALA A 125 20.14 -25.72 -7.60
N GLN A 126 19.67 -25.12 -6.50
CA GLN A 126 18.49 -25.56 -5.74
C GLN A 126 17.25 -24.69 -6.00
N ALA A 127 17.32 -23.69 -6.88
CA ALA A 127 16.19 -22.79 -7.12
C ALA A 127 15.31 -23.27 -8.27
N LYS A 128 14.01 -23.11 -8.09
CA LYS A 128 13.03 -23.19 -9.18
C LYS A 128 13.11 -21.89 -9.98
N VAL A 129 13.17 -22.01 -11.30
CA VAL A 129 13.13 -20.86 -12.22
C VAL A 129 11.72 -20.76 -12.79
N SER A 130 11.00 -19.71 -12.45
CA SER A 130 9.68 -19.41 -13.00
C SER A 130 9.82 -18.32 -14.09
N VAL A 131 9.48 -18.65 -15.32
CA VAL A 131 9.50 -17.72 -16.45
C VAL A 131 8.06 -17.28 -16.73
N VAL A 132 7.81 -15.98 -16.70
CA VAL A 132 6.50 -15.40 -17.04
C VAL A 132 6.65 -14.64 -18.35
N VAL A 133 6.02 -15.13 -19.40
CA VAL A 133 6.06 -14.52 -20.74
C VAL A 133 4.79 -13.72 -20.95
N VAL A 134 4.90 -12.44 -21.31
CA VAL A 134 3.78 -11.57 -21.69
C VAL A 134 3.96 -11.20 -23.15
N THR A 135 2.92 -11.39 -23.97
CA THR A 135 2.93 -11.03 -25.39
C THR A 135 1.51 -10.86 -25.92
N ASP A 136 1.36 -10.11 -27.01
CA ASP A 136 0.13 -10.12 -27.83
C ASP A 136 0.08 -11.33 -28.79
N GLY A 137 1.13 -12.16 -28.74
CA GLY A 137 1.42 -13.39 -29.47
C GLY A 137 1.45 -13.28 -30.98
N ARG A 138 1.75 -12.08 -31.48
CA ARG A 138 2.34 -11.94 -32.79
C ARG A 138 3.82 -12.32 -32.70
N TYR A 139 4.38 -12.87 -33.77
CA TYR A 139 5.82 -12.92 -33.95
C TYR A 139 6.16 -12.70 -35.42
N ASP A 140 7.35 -12.19 -35.69
CA ASP A 140 7.82 -11.92 -37.05
C ASP A 140 7.98 -13.25 -37.82
N PRO A 141 7.44 -13.39 -39.05
CA PRO A 141 7.60 -14.60 -39.85
C PRO A 141 9.05 -14.99 -40.16
N ASN A 142 9.99 -14.05 -40.04
CA ASN A 142 11.42 -14.31 -40.20
C ASN A 142 12.07 -14.86 -38.92
N ASP A 143 11.38 -14.86 -37.78
CA ASP A 143 11.86 -15.50 -36.56
C ASP A 143 11.65 -17.02 -36.62
N ASN A 144 12.48 -17.77 -35.90
CA ASN A 144 12.50 -19.22 -35.96
C ASN A 144 11.47 -19.83 -34.99
N GLU A 145 10.28 -20.14 -35.52
CA GLU A 145 9.16 -20.75 -34.77
C GLU A 145 9.55 -22.01 -33.99
N THR A 146 10.56 -22.76 -34.45
CA THR A 146 11.04 -23.97 -33.73
C THR A 146 11.59 -23.67 -32.34
N LEU A 147 11.86 -22.39 -32.01
CA LEU A 147 12.28 -21.93 -30.70
C LEU A 147 11.12 -21.61 -29.74
N LEU A 148 9.85 -21.67 -30.16
CA LEU A 148 8.71 -21.44 -29.26
C LEU A 148 8.74 -22.32 -27.99
N PRO A 149 9.03 -23.63 -28.06
CA PRO A 149 9.16 -24.48 -26.88
C PRO A 149 10.59 -24.49 -26.29
N TYR A 150 11.46 -23.50 -26.56
CA TYR A 150 12.88 -23.55 -26.17
C TYR A 150 13.13 -23.68 -24.65
N LEU A 151 12.20 -23.16 -23.85
CA LEU A 151 12.21 -23.25 -22.39
C LEU A 151 11.63 -24.58 -21.85
N CYS A 152 11.01 -25.38 -22.71
CA CYS A 152 10.36 -26.63 -22.34
C CYS A 152 11.37 -27.75 -22.11
N GLY A 153 11.10 -28.61 -21.12
CA GLY A 153 11.99 -29.73 -20.76
C GLY A 153 13.30 -29.30 -20.08
N ARG A 154 13.49 -28.01 -19.78
CA ARG A 154 14.66 -27.54 -19.05
C ARG A 154 14.50 -27.85 -17.56
N SER A 155 15.51 -28.50 -16.98
CA SER A 155 15.56 -28.80 -15.54
C SER A 155 15.26 -27.56 -14.68
N ASN A 156 14.27 -27.70 -13.79
CA ASN A 156 13.81 -26.68 -12.85
C ASN A 156 13.27 -25.38 -13.48
N VAL A 157 12.91 -25.38 -14.77
CA VAL A 157 12.26 -24.24 -15.42
C VAL A 157 10.77 -24.50 -15.57
N VAL A 158 9.95 -23.56 -15.11
CA VAL A 158 8.50 -23.57 -15.27
C VAL A 158 8.09 -22.30 -16.01
N VAL A 159 7.37 -22.46 -17.12
CA VAL A 159 6.94 -21.33 -17.95
C VAL A 159 5.44 -21.12 -17.80
N THR A 160 5.06 -19.87 -17.53
CA THR A 160 3.68 -19.37 -17.58
C THR A 160 3.60 -18.34 -18.69
N ALA A 161 2.64 -18.49 -19.58
CA ALA A 161 2.49 -17.61 -20.73
C ALA A 161 1.19 -16.82 -20.60
N ILE A 162 1.28 -15.51 -20.74
CA ILE A 162 0.18 -14.56 -20.66
C ILE A 162 0.01 -13.95 -22.04
N GLY A 163 -1.06 -14.34 -22.72
CA GLY A 163 -1.43 -13.77 -24.01
C GLY A 163 -2.48 -12.68 -23.83
N VAL A 164 -2.28 -11.52 -24.44
CA VAL A 164 -3.16 -10.35 -24.30
C VAL A 164 -3.67 -9.88 -25.66
N GLY A 165 -4.96 -9.63 -25.77
CA GLY A 165 -5.55 -9.01 -26.96
C GLY A 165 -6.39 -9.95 -27.81
N ASP A 166 -6.50 -9.62 -29.10
CA ASP A 166 -7.41 -10.26 -30.05
C ASP A 166 -6.87 -11.55 -30.68
N MET A 167 -5.66 -11.97 -30.31
CA MET A 167 -5.04 -13.22 -30.75
C MET A 167 -5.96 -14.44 -30.58
N PHE A 168 -6.82 -14.44 -29.57
CA PHE A 168 -7.73 -15.56 -29.29
C PHE A 168 -8.97 -15.59 -30.20
N GLN A 169 -9.11 -14.66 -31.13
CA GLN A 169 -10.19 -14.65 -32.14
C GLN A 169 -9.82 -15.50 -33.38
N LYS A 170 -8.55 -15.90 -33.53
CA LYS A 170 -8.08 -16.75 -34.63
C LYS A 170 -7.58 -18.09 -34.08
N GLN A 171 -8.02 -19.21 -34.65
CA GLN A 171 -7.63 -20.57 -34.20
C GLN A 171 -6.11 -20.83 -34.24
N HIS A 172 -5.34 -20.06 -35.02
CA HIS A 172 -3.89 -20.26 -35.16
C HIS A 172 -3.07 -19.70 -33.98
N ASP A 173 -3.49 -18.59 -33.36
CA ASP A 173 -2.66 -17.91 -32.35
C ASP A 173 -2.79 -18.55 -30.95
N ASP A 174 -3.87 -19.31 -30.72
CA ASP A 174 -4.07 -20.17 -29.54
C ASP A 174 -2.93 -21.19 -29.36
N ASN A 175 -2.27 -21.60 -30.45
CA ASN A 175 -1.19 -22.58 -30.44
C ASN A 175 0.17 -21.98 -30.06
N ILE A 176 0.38 -20.67 -30.27
CA ILE A 176 1.67 -20.01 -30.01
C ILE A 176 1.91 -19.95 -28.50
N VAL A 177 1.00 -19.32 -27.75
CA VAL A 177 1.08 -19.19 -26.28
C VAL A 177 1.05 -20.58 -25.62
N GLY A 178 0.30 -21.52 -26.19
CA GLY A 178 0.32 -22.92 -25.79
C GLY A 178 1.70 -23.58 -25.95
N SER A 179 2.40 -23.31 -27.05
CA SER A 179 3.75 -23.83 -27.29
C SER A 179 4.78 -23.23 -26.33
N ILE A 180 4.68 -21.93 -26.04
CA ILE A 180 5.50 -21.24 -25.03
C ILE A 180 5.27 -21.88 -23.64
N ALA A 181 4.02 -22.18 -23.31
CA ALA A 181 3.62 -22.86 -22.07
C ALA A 181 3.84 -24.38 -22.08
N CYS A 182 4.58 -24.92 -23.07
CA CYS A 182 4.92 -26.34 -23.17
C CYS A 182 3.70 -27.27 -23.31
N GLY A 183 2.66 -26.82 -24.02
CA GLY A 183 1.41 -27.55 -24.24
C GLY A 183 0.50 -27.61 -23.01
N ARG A 184 0.84 -26.91 -21.92
CA ARG A 184 0.10 -26.94 -20.65
C ARG A 184 -0.90 -25.80 -20.57
N ARG A 185 -2.18 -26.11 -20.82
CA ARG A 185 -3.27 -25.12 -20.86
C ARG A 185 -3.47 -24.39 -19.53
N GLU A 186 -3.20 -25.03 -18.40
CA GLU A 186 -3.31 -24.43 -17.06
C GLU A 186 -2.31 -23.30 -16.81
N ARG A 187 -1.21 -23.29 -17.59
CA ARG A 187 -0.14 -22.29 -17.55
C ARG A 187 -0.30 -21.17 -18.57
N VAL A 188 -1.38 -21.21 -19.35
CA VAL A 188 -1.76 -20.14 -20.27
C VAL A 188 -2.79 -19.25 -19.59
N LYS A 189 -2.52 -17.95 -19.49
CA LYS A 189 -3.47 -16.93 -19.04
C LYS A 189 -3.87 -16.09 -20.24
N LYS A 190 -5.16 -16.07 -20.54
CA LYS A 190 -5.73 -15.31 -21.67
C LYS A 190 -6.37 -14.05 -21.15
N MET A 191 -6.05 -12.90 -21.76
CA MET A 191 -6.55 -11.60 -21.33
C MET A 191 -7.03 -10.81 -22.53
N LYS A 192 -8.07 -10.00 -22.36
CA LYS A 192 -8.59 -9.16 -23.46
C LYS A 192 -7.81 -7.87 -23.58
N ASN A 193 -7.44 -7.27 -22.45
CA ASN A 193 -6.77 -5.97 -22.42
C ASN A 193 -5.53 -6.01 -21.52
N PHE A 194 -4.52 -5.20 -21.86
CA PHE A 194 -3.32 -5.04 -21.02
C PHE A 194 -3.62 -4.43 -19.65
N VAL A 195 -4.72 -3.69 -19.51
CA VAL A 195 -5.16 -3.12 -18.22
C VAL A 195 -5.49 -4.22 -17.22
N ASP A 196 -5.93 -5.39 -17.69
CA ASP A 196 -6.26 -6.51 -16.81
C ASP A 196 -5.00 -7.09 -16.12
N LEU A 197 -3.79 -6.85 -16.67
CA LEU A 197 -2.52 -7.31 -16.08
C LEU A 197 -2.26 -6.66 -14.71
N VAL A 198 -2.75 -5.43 -14.50
CA VAL A 198 -2.53 -4.70 -13.24
C VAL A 198 -3.67 -4.88 -12.24
N ALA A 199 -4.65 -5.74 -12.52
CA ALA A 199 -5.75 -6.03 -11.61
C ALA A 199 -5.28 -6.85 -10.40
N GLU A 200 -5.74 -6.46 -9.20
CA GLU A 200 -5.34 -7.10 -7.93
C GLU A 200 -5.62 -8.61 -7.89
N ASP A 201 -6.77 -9.05 -8.42
CA ASP A 201 -7.13 -10.47 -8.45
C ASP A 201 -6.17 -11.27 -9.34
N PHE A 202 -5.80 -10.72 -10.49
CA PHE A 202 -4.90 -11.37 -11.42
C PHE A 202 -3.50 -11.52 -10.84
N ILE A 203 -2.95 -10.43 -10.27
CA ILE A 203 -1.64 -10.43 -9.60
C ILE A 203 -1.62 -11.45 -8.47
N GLY A 204 -2.71 -11.57 -7.69
CA GLY A 204 -2.84 -12.60 -6.64
C GLY A 204 -2.82 -14.03 -7.17
N SER A 205 -3.44 -14.26 -8.34
CA SER A 205 -3.39 -15.57 -8.99
C SER A 205 -1.97 -15.92 -9.45
N ILE A 206 -1.22 -14.94 -9.98
CA ILE A 206 0.16 -15.13 -10.43
C ILE A 206 1.10 -15.33 -9.24
N GLU A 207 0.92 -14.58 -8.15
CA GLU A 207 1.64 -14.78 -6.88
C GLU A 207 1.55 -16.24 -6.41
N THR A 208 0.34 -16.80 -6.41
CA THR A 208 0.08 -18.19 -6.01
C THR A 208 0.75 -19.21 -6.94
N VAL A 209 0.84 -18.92 -8.24
CA VAL A 209 1.54 -19.79 -9.21
C VAL A 209 3.06 -19.74 -9.03
N LEU A 210 3.59 -18.55 -8.75
CA LEU A 210 5.02 -18.31 -8.55
C LEU A 210 5.50 -18.90 -7.22
N CYS A 211 4.67 -18.79 -6.17
CA CYS A 211 4.96 -19.24 -4.81
C CYS A 211 3.75 -19.98 -4.21
N PRO A 212 3.55 -21.27 -4.55
CA PRO A 212 2.37 -22.02 -4.13
C PRO A 212 2.35 -22.36 -2.64
N ASP A 213 3.51 -22.63 -2.04
CA ASP A 213 3.66 -23.03 -0.65
C ASP A 213 4.62 -22.06 0.07
N PRO A 214 4.20 -20.80 0.34
CA PRO A 214 5.05 -19.84 1.04
C PRO A 214 5.24 -20.29 2.50
N VAL A 215 6.48 -20.27 2.96
CA VAL A 215 6.78 -20.38 4.39
C VAL A 215 6.50 -19.02 5.01
N ILE A 216 5.50 -18.97 5.87
CA ILE A 216 5.19 -17.76 6.63
C ILE A 216 6.18 -17.71 7.80
N VAL A 217 7.22 -16.89 7.66
CA VAL A 217 8.19 -16.67 8.73
C VAL A 217 7.76 -15.45 9.50
N CYS A 218 7.15 -15.71 10.64
CA CYS A 218 6.95 -14.69 11.65
C CYS A 218 8.25 -14.60 12.47
N PRO A 219 8.75 -13.40 12.79
CA PRO A 219 9.81 -13.29 13.77
C PRO A 219 9.36 -13.97 15.07
N ASP A 220 10.22 -14.85 15.62
CA ASP A 220 10.05 -15.42 16.96
C ASP A 220 10.27 -14.30 17.99
N LEU A 221 9.28 -13.43 18.12
CA LEU A 221 9.15 -12.66 19.32
C LEU A 221 8.49 -13.59 20.34
N PRO A 222 9.11 -13.84 21.52
CA PRO A 222 8.35 -14.39 22.62
C PRO A 222 7.12 -13.51 22.79
N CYS A 223 5.94 -14.12 22.86
CA CYS A 223 4.77 -13.42 23.36
C CYS A 223 5.11 -13.06 24.81
N ILE A 224 5.75 -11.90 25.00
CA ILE A 224 5.93 -11.34 26.32
C ILE A 224 4.50 -11.11 26.77
N SER A 225 4.13 -11.81 27.84
CA SER A 225 2.77 -11.79 28.42
C SER A 225 2.37 -10.38 28.85
N GLU A 226 3.33 -9.47 28.83
CA GLU A 226 3.20 -8.04 28.98
C GLU A 226 4.11 -7.40 27.93
N PRO A 227 3.60 -6.65 26.95
CA PRO A 227 4.48 -5.94 26.04
C PRO A 227 5.36 -5.00 26.85
N ASP A 228 6.68 -5.10 26.69
CA ASP A 228 7.58 -4.00 27.02
C ASP A 228 7.34 -2.93 25.94
N VAL A 229 6.23 -2.22 26.11
CA VAL A 229 5.80 -1.11 25.27
C VAL A 229 6.96 -0.14 25.31
N ALA A 230 7.66 0.07 24.19
CA ALA A 230 8.45 1.30 24.03
C ALA A 230 7.50 2.42 24.43
N PRO A 231 7.70 3.08 25.57
CA PRO A 231 6.68 3.98 26.09
C PRO A 231 6.46 5.05 25.02
N CYS A 232 5.20 5.41 24.76
CA CYS A 232 4.69 6.43 23.81
C CYS A 232 5.34 7.85 23.91
N VAL A 233 6.65 7.93 24.11
CA VAL A 233 7.36 9.03 24.79
C VAL A 233 8.52 9.55 23.94
N GLU A 234 8.76 9.00 22.75
CA GLU A 234 9.91 9.40 21.92
C GLU A 234 9.61 9.68 20.44
N ARG A 235 8.43 9.34 19.90
CA ARG A 235 8.09 9.73 18.51
C ARG A 235 7.54 11.15 18.44
N PRO A 236 8.04 12.02 17.54
CA PRO A 236 7.44 13.33 17.31
C PRO A 236 6.12 13.20 16.53
N VAL A 237 5.01 13.61 17.16
CA VAL A 237 3.69 13.60 16.53
C VAL A 237 2.90 14.88 16.85
N ASP A 238 2.33 15.52 15.84
CA ASP A 238 1.40 16.63 15.99
C ASP A 238 -0.02 16.08 15.77
N LEU A 239 -0.77 15.88 16.86
CA LEU A 239 -2.15 15.37 16.80
C LEU A 239 -3.14 16.53 16.79
N VAL A 240 -4.09 16.44 15.86
CA VAL A 240 -5.22 17.36 15.78
C VAL A 240 -6.51 16.56 15.91
N PHE A 241 -7.25 16.80 16.98
CA PHE A 241 -8.58 16.24 17.18
C PHE A 241 -9.62 17.10 16.50
N LEU A 242 -10.45 16.47 15.65
CA LEU A 242 -11.64 17.07 15.06
C LEU A 242 -12.86 16.38 15.68
N LEU A 243 -13.50 17.05 16.62
CA LEU A 243 -14.66 16.56 17.35
C LEU A 243 -15.95 17.02 16.67
N ASP A 244 -16.81 16.06 16.37
CA ASP A 244 -18.16 16.31 15.88
C ASP A 244 -19.03 16.90 17.01
N GLY A 245 -19.47 18.15 16.84
CA GLY A 245 -20.35 18.87 17.76
C GLY A 245 -21.84 18.68 17.46
N SER A 246 -22.22 17.64 16.71
CA SER A 246 -23.61 17.47 16.30
C SER A 246 -24.55 17.06 17.43
N GLU A 247 -25.84 17.44 17.28
CA GLU A 247 -26.94 17.01 18.15
C GLU A 247 -26.97 15.48 18.33
N ARG A 248 -26.67 14.74 17.25
CA ARG A 248 -26.70 13.27 17.24
C ARG A 248 -25.72 12.64 18.21
N LEU A 249 -24.58 13.30 18.44
CA LEU A 249 -23.61 12.82 19.42
C LEU A 249 -24.22 12.83 20.82
N GLY A 250 -24.94 13.89 21.18
CA GLY A 250 -25.58 14.08 22.47
C GLY A 250 -24.61 14.45 23.59
N THR A 251 -25.14 15.17 24.59
CA THR A 251 -24.36 15.73 25.70
C THR A 251 -23.66 14.67 26.57
N VAL A 252 -24.25 13.49 26.75
CA VAL A 252 -23.68 12.41 27.54
C VAL A 252 -22.42 11.84 26.89
N ASN A 253 -22.47 11.56 25.58
CA ASN A 253 -21.31 11.06 24.83
C ASN A 253 -20.25 12.15 24.70
N PHE A 254 -20.65 13.42 24.57
CA PHE A 254 -19.71 14.54 24.56
C PHE A 254 -18.85 14.60 25.83
N GLN A 255 -19.45 14.37 27.00
CA GLN A 255 -18.67 14.28 28.26
C GLN A 255 -17.71 13.09 28.27
N GLN A 256 -18.07 11.95 27.66
CA GLN A 256 -17.16 10.81 27.52
C GLN A 256 -15.96 11.15 26.63
N VAL A 257 -16.17 11.92 25.56
CA VAL A 257 -15.09 12.38 24.68
C VAL A 257 -14.14 13.32 25.43
N ARG A 258 -14.65 14.25 26.25
CA ARG A 258 -13.78 15.11 27.07
C ARG A 258 -12.88 14.29 27.99
N GLU A 259 -13.43 13.30 28.66
CA GLU A 259 -12.66 12.42 29.53
C GLU A 259 -11.65 11.57 28.74
N PHE A 260 -12.03 11.11 27.54
CA PHE A 260 -11.11 10.43 26.63
C PHE A 260 -9.92 11.33 26.25
N LEU A 261 -10.18 12.57 25.79
CA LEU A 261 -9.14 13.51 25.39
C LEU A 261 -8.20 13.86 26.55
N ARG A 262 -8.74 14.01 27.76
CA ARG A 262 -7.97 14.22 28.99
C ARG A 262 -7.01 13.07 29.26
N LYS A 263 -7.51 11.83 29.25
CA LYS A 263 -6.68 10.63 29.42
C LYS A 263 -5.62 10.49 28.31
N VAL A 264 -5.96 10.85 27.07
CA VAL A 264 -4.99 10.84 25.97
C VAL A 264 -3.86 11.83 26.23
N ALA A 265 -4.18 13.06 26.66
CA ALA A 265 -3.18 14.08 26.98
C ALA A 265 -2.27 13.68 28.16
N GLU A 266 -2.80 12.97 29.16
CA GLU A 266 -2.02 12.42 30.27
C GLU A 266 -1.12 11.26 29.85
N ARG A 267 -1.61 10.40 28.94
CA ARG A 267 -0.89 9.19 28.52
C ARG A 267 0.16 9.46 27.46
N LEU A 268 -0.09 10.41 26.57
CA LEU A 268 0.87 10.86 25.57
C LEU A 268 1.96 11.68 26.27
N GLY A 269 3.22 11.32 26.06
CA GLY A 269 4.32 12.18 26.47
C GLY A 269 4.26 13.48 25.67
N LEU A 270 3.93 14.61 26.30
CA LEU A 270 3.92 15.92 25.65
C LEU A 270 5.34 16.44 25.40
N ALA A 271 5.51 17.17 24.30
CA ALA A 271 6.75 17.84 23.93
C ALA A 271 7.19 18.83 25.00
N ARG A 272 8.50 19.04 25.15
CA ARG A 272 9.04 20.01 26.13
C ARG A 272 9.05 21.44 25.61
N SER A 273 8.95 21.61 24.30
CA SER A 273 8.92 22.92 23.64
C SER A 273 8.20 22.84 22.30
N LYS A 274 7.92 24.00 21.69
CA LYS A 274 7.31 24.08 20.36
C LYS A 274 8.15 23.38 19.28
N THR A 275 9.47 23.30 19.43
CA THR A 275 10.41 22.76 18.44
C THR A 275 11.04 21.44 18.86
N ASP A 276 10.54 20.80 19.92
CA ASP A 276 11.03 19.51 20.40
C ASP A 276 10.94 18.46 19.27
N GLY A 277 12.04 17.78 18.98
CA GLY A 277 12.14 16.76 17.94
C GLY A 277 11.53 15.42 18.35
N MET A 278 11.00 15.31 19.56
CA MET A 278 10.39 14.11 20.14
C MET A 278 8.99 14.46 20.66
N ARG A 279 8.17 13.45 21.01
CA ARG A 279 6.91 13.59 21.79
C ARG A 279 5.76 14.33 21.10
N ALA A 280 4.58 14.31 21.72
CA ALA A 280 3.34 14.79 21.13
C ALA A 280 3.07 16.29 21.35
N ARG A 281 2.39 16.92 20.40
CA ARG A 281 1.67 18.20 20.56
C ARG A 281 0.23 17.99 20.17
N LEU A 282 -0.70 18.63 20.87
CA LEU A 282 -2.14 18.43 20.68
C LEU A 282 -2.82 19.72 20.22
N ALA A 283 -3.83 19.58 19.37
CA ALA A 283 -4.81 20.61 19.05
C ALA A 283 -6.21 20.00 19.09
N LEU A 284 -7.22 20.81 19.40
CA LEU A 284 -8.61 20.37 19.45
C LEU A 284 -9.51 21.39 18.78
N LEU A 285 -10.26 20.92 17.78
CA LEU A 285 -11.29 21.66 17.08
C LEU A 285 -12.61 20.90 17.22
N GLU A 286 -13.67 21.58 17.65
CA GLU A 286 -15.04 21.08 17.54
C GLU A 286 -15.68 21.67 16.28
N PHE A 287 -16.36 20.86 15.48
CA PHE A 287 -17.00 21.30 14.25
C PHE A 287 -18.50 20.99 14.24
N GLY A 288 -19.28 21.94 13.73
CA GLY A 288 -20.71 21.83 13.50
C GLY A 288 -21.03 21.97 12.01
N LYS A 289 -21.98 22.86 11.67
CA LYS A 289 -22.29 23.28 10.30
C LYS A 289 -21.09 23.97 9.63
N GLU A 290 -21.15 24.17 8.31
CA GLU A 290 -20.01 24.61 7.46
C GLU A 290 -19.19 25.81 8.00
N ASN A 291 -19.83 26.77 8.68
CA ASN A 291 -19.18 27.97 9.21
C ASN A 291 -19.07 28.00 10.74
N GLU A 292 -19.33 26.88 11.41
CA GLU A 292 -19.33 26.76 12.87
C GLU A 292 -18.23 25.81 13.30
N ASN A 293 -17.03 26.37 13.48
CA ASN A 293 -15.85 25.65 13.93
C ASN A 293 -15.32 26.35 15.18
N HIS A 294 -15.28 25.64 16.31
CA HIS A 294 -14.78 26.16 17.58
C HIS A 294 -13.41 25.57 17.89
N LEU A 295 -12.36 26.40 17.85
CA LEU A 295 -11.01 26.00 18.22
C LEU A 295 -10.86 26.09 19.74
N ALA A 296 -10.84 24.93 20.41
CA ALA A 296 -10.63 24.86 21.85
C ALA A 296 -9.21 25.30 22.23
N PHE A 297 -8.22 24.78 21.49
CA PHE A 297 -6.83 25.19 21.60
C PHE A 297 -6.04 24.85 20.32
N PRO A 298 -5.10 25.72 19.90
CA PRO A 298 -4.19 25.43 18.79
C PRO A 298 -3.14 24.38 19.20
N LEU A 299 -2.29 23.96 18.25
CA LEU A 299 -1.18 23.04 18.52
C LEU A 299 -0.31 23.55 19.68
N THR A 300 -0.39 22.85 20.80
CA THR A 300 0.31 23.17 22.04
C THR A 300 0.89 21.93 22.68
N HIS A 301 1.84 22.15 23.59
CA HIS A 301 2.45 21.15 24.46
C HIS A 301 2.23 21.50 25.94
N ASP A 302 1.54 22.61 26.20
CA ASP A 302 1.26 23.08 27.55
C ASP A 302 0.03 22.34 28.12
N PRO A 303 0.21 21.50 29.15
CA PRO A 303 -0.89 20.76 29.74
C PRO A 303 -1.96 21.67 30.33
N ALA A 304 -1.61 22.85 30.83
CA ALA A 304 -2.60 23.78 31.39
C ALA A 304 -3.55 24.31 30.30
N ILE A 305 -3.02 24.61 29.11
CA ILE A 305 -3.84 25.05 27.96
C ILE A 305 -4.74 23.91 27.48
N ILE A 306 -4.23 22.68 27.45
CA ILE A 306 -4.99 21.51 27.01
C ILE A 306 -6.14 21.22 27.98
N GLU A 307 -5.87 21.11 29.28
CA GLU A 307 -6.88 20.84 30.30
C GLU A 307 -7.97 21.92 30.33
N ASP A 308 -7.56 23.19 30.31
CA ASP A 308 -8.46 24.34 30.35
C ASP A 308 -9.32 24.44 29.08
N GLY A 309 -8.73 24.11 27.93
CA GLY A 309 -9.43 24.04 26.65
C GLY A 309 -10.44 22.90 26.57
N ILE A 310 -10.11 21.70 27.08
CA ILE A 310 -11.05 20.57 27.16
C ILE A 310 -12.19 20.89 28.13
N ALA A 311 -11.90 21.47 29.29
CA ALA A 311 -12.89 21.78 30.32
C ALA A 311 -13.93 22.81 29.87
N ARG A 312 -13.49 23.83 29.12
CA ARG A 312 -14.35 24.94 28.64
C ARG A 312 -14.95 24.73 27.26
N LEU A 313 -14.61 23.65 26.57
CA LEU A 313 -15.12 23.34 25.24
C LEU A 313 -16.67 23.37 25.25
N PRO A 314 -17.36 24.25 24.51
CA PRO A 314 -18.83 24.23 24.44
C PRO A 314 -19.33 22.91 23.82
N TYR A 315 -20.61 22.60 23.91
CA TYR A 315 -21.22 21.57 23.04
C TYR A 315 -22.06 22.32 22.02
N LEU A 316 -21.74 22.19 20.74
CA LEU A 316 -22.35 23.02 19.69
C LEU A 316 -23.82 22.70 19.43
N ASP A 317 -24.25 21.46 19.63
CA ASP A 317 -25.62 21.00 19.36
C ASP A 317 -26.09 21.37 17.94
N SER A 318 -25.21 21.14 16.95
CA SER A 318 -25.37 21.63 15.57
C SER A 318 -25.54 20.48 14.56
N SER A 319 -25.48 20.78 13.26
CA SER A 319 -25.28 19.76 12.23
C SER A 319 -23.80 19.37 12.12
N SER A 320 -23.48 18.34 11.34
CA SER A 320 -22.11 17.85 11.17
C SER A 320 -21.61 18.12 9.75
N SER A 321 -20.52 18.88 9.57
CA SER A 321 -19.91 19.19 8.27
C SER A 321 -18.38 19.05 8.30
N VAL A 322 -17.90 17.85 7.98
CA VAL A 322 -16.49 17.48 8.15
C VAL A 322 -15.55 18.11 7.09
N GLY A 323 -16.02 18.28 5.86
CA GLY A 323 -15.21 18.87 4.77
C GLY A 323 -14.73 20.29 5.09
N PRO A 324 -15.65 21.23 5.40
CA PRO A 324 -15.29 22.58 5.85
C PRO A 324 -14.39 22.61 7.09
N ALA A 325 -14.61 21.70 8.04
CA ALA A 325 -13.78 21.58 9.25
C ALA A 325 -12.32 21.21 8.94
N ILE A 326 -12.12 20.30 7.97
CA ILE A 326 -10.78 19.93 7.47
C ILE A 326 -10.09 21.15 6.84
N PHE A 327 -10.79 21.89 5.98
CA PHE A 327 -10.21 23.09 5.37
C PHE A 327 -9.88 24.15 6.42
N HIS A 328 -10.76 24.36 7.41
CA HIS A 328 -10.51 25.27 8.52
C HIS A 328 -9.26 24.87 9.31
N THR A 329 -9.12 23.58 9.61
CA THR A 329 -7.97 23.00 10.31
C THR A 329 -6.66 23.23 9.55
N ILE A 330 -6.63 22.91 8.26
CA ILE A 330 -5.44 23.07 7.42
C ILE A 330 -5.04 24.55 7.35
N ASN A 331 -6.01 25.45 7.18
CA ASN A 331 -5.71 26.88 7.03
C ASN A 331 -5.29 27.56 8.34
N ASN A 332 -5.90 27.21 9.47
CA ASN A 332 -5.75 27.95 10.73
C ASN A 332 -4.89 27.24 11.78
N ILE A 333 -4.87 25.89 11.80
CA ILE A 333 -4.09 25.12 12.79
C ILE A 333 -2.70 24.78 12.22
N LEU A 334 -2.63 24.29 10.97
CA LEU A 334 -1.34 23.94 10.35
C LEU A 334 -0.57 25.15 9.83
N GLY A 335 -1.29 26.20 9.43
CA GLY A 335 -0.75 27.45 8.88
C GLY A 335 -0.66 27.44 7.34
N ARG A 336 -0.63 28.64 6.74
CA ARG A 336 -0.54 28.84 5.28
C ARG A 336 0.87 29.23 4.82
N GLN A 337 1.24 28.75 3.62
CA GLN A 337 2.39 29.20 2.81
C GLN A 337 3.77 29.13 3.49
N ASN A 338 4.15 30.16 4.25
CA ASN A 338 5.52 30.39 4.77
C ASN A 338 5.66 30.26 6.29
N VAL A 339 4.56 30.02 7.01
CA VAL A 339 4.58 29.80 8.47
C VAL A 339 3.91 28.46 8.76
N ARG A 340 4.71 27.40 8.78
CA ARG A 340 4.26 26.06 9.18
C ARG A 340 4.26 25.99 10.71
N ASN A 341 3.08 25.81 11.30
CA ASN A 341 2.95 25.63 12.76
C ASN A 341 3.29 24.20 13.20
N THR A 342 3.29 23.25 12.26
CA THR A 342 3.69 21.86 12.48
C THR A 342 5.21 21.68 12.45
N ARG A 343 5.70 20.67 13.17
CA ARG A 343 7.12 20.34 13.18
C ARG A 343 7.50 19.61 11.88
N PRO A 344 8.64 19.92 11.25
CA PRO A 344 9.04 19.31 9.98
C PRO A 344 9.35 17.80 10.10
N ASN A 345 9.76 17.33 11.28
CA ASN A 345 10.10 15.93 11.53
C ASN A 345 9.01 15.18 12.32
N ALA A 346 7.86 15.82 12.58
CA ALA A 346 6.75 15.17 13.27
C ALA A 346 5.73 14.62 12.28
N GLU A 347 5.19 13.45 12.58
CA GLU A 347 4.02 12.96 11.88
C GLU A 347 2.82 13.85 12.22
N LEU A 348 2.06 14.24 11.18
CA LEU A 348 0.85 15.01 11.35
C LEU A 348 -0.35 14.07 11.31
N SER A 349 -1.08 13.95 12.42
CA SER A 349 -2.20 13.03 12.55
C SER A 349 -3.51 13.77 12.84
N PHE A 350 -4.54 13.52 12.04
CA PHE A 350 -5.90 13.99 12.28
C PHE A 350 -6.72 12.86 12.88
N VAL A 351 -7.37 13.14 14.01
CA VAL A 351 -8.25 12.19 14.69
C VAL A 351 -9.67 12.75 14.68
N PHE A 352 -10.52 12.18 13.83
CA PHE A 352 -11.93 12.51 13.76
C PHE A 352 -12.68 11.74 14.83
N ILE A 353 -13.52 12.41 15.62
CA ILE A 353 -14.39 11.78 16.62
C ILE A 353 -15.82 12.13 16.27
N THR A 354 -16.61 11.15 15.84
CA THR A 354 -17.97 11.34 15.32
C THR A 354 -18.92 10.22 15.76
N ASP A 355 -20.22 10.44 15.67
CA ASP A 355 -21.24 9.38 15.79
C ASP A 355 -21.32 8.50 14.52
N GLY A 356 -20.57 8.86 13.48
CA GLY A 356 -20.45 8.13 12.23
C GLY A 356 -21.38 8.60 11.12
N ILE A 357 -22.15 9.66 11.32
CA ILE A 357 -22.93 10.31 10.25
C ILE A 357 -22.59 11.80 10.21
N THR A 358 -21.90 12.20 9.14
CA THR A 358 -21.50 13.58 8.89
C THR A 358 -21.90 14.00 7.50
N GLY A 359 -22.18 15.29 7.27
CA GLY A 359 -22.37 15.82 5.92
C GLY A 359 -21.12 15.59 5.07
N ASN A 360 -21.32 15.12 3.83
CA ASN A 360 -20.25 14.78 2.90
C ASN A 360 -19.92 15.89 1.89
N SER A 361 -20.44 17.10 2.10
CA SER A 361 -20.14 18.27 1.28
C SER A 361 -18.63 18.51 1.22
N ASN A 362 -18.11 18.58 -0.01
CA ASN A 362 -16.71 18.86 -0.30
C ASN A 362 -15.70 17.88 0.34
N LEU A 363 -16.16 16.67 0.68
CA LEU A 363 -15.33 15.66 1.34
C LEU A 363 -14.17 15.20 0.45
N ASP A 364 -14.38 15.03 -0.85
CA ASP A 364 -13.35 14.55 -1.77
C ASP A 364 -12.23 15.59 -1.96
N GLU A 365 -12.56 16.88 -2.03
CA GLU A 365 -11.58 17.96 -2.03
C GLU A 365 -10.85 18.06 -0.69
N ALA A 366 -11.55 17.91 0.43
CA ALA A 366 -10.97 17.93 1.77
C ALA A 366 -9.97 16.77 1.97
N VAL A 367 -10.32 15.55 1.53
CA VAL A 367 -9.42 14.38 1.53
C VAL A 367 -8.20 14.62 0.64
N SER A 368 -8.39 15.24 -0.53
CA SER A 368 -7.28 15.60 -1.42
C SER A 368 -6.34 16.64 -0.78
N ALA A 369 -6.88 17.59 -0.01
CA ALA A 369 -6.10 18.55 0.76
C ALA A 369 -5.32 17.88 1.91
N MET A 370 -5.93 16.92 2.64
CA MET A 370 -5.25 16.13 3.67
C MET A 370 -4.08 15.34 3.10
N ARG A 371 -4.27 14.68 1.93
CA ARG A 371 -3.19 13.97 1.23
C ARG A 371 -2.05 14.89 0.84
N SER A 372 -2.38 16.07 0.31
CA SER A 372 -1.38 17.08 -0.08
C SER A 372 -0.59 17.62 1.11
N ALA A 373 -1.22 17.67 2.29
CA ALA A 373 -0.59 18.06 3.55
C ALA A 373 0.12 16.90 4.28
N GLN A 374 0.16 15.69 3.68
CA GLN A 374 0.76 14.48 4.26
C GLN A 374 0.19 14.12 5.64
N VAL A 375 -1.11 14.35 5.83
CA VAL A 375 -1.83 14.01 7.05
C VAL A 375 -2.05 12.50 7.10
N VAL A 376 -1.83 11.88 8.27
CA VAL A 376 -2.35 10.55 8.61
C VAL A 376 -3.73 10.74 9.25
N SER A 377 -4.74 10.02 8.76
CA SER A 377 -6.11 10.20 9.23
C SER A 377 -6.58 9.00 10.03
N THR A 378 -7.17 9.25 11.19
CA THR A 378 -7.76 8.27 12.09
C THR A 378 -9.19 8.68 12.38
N VAL A 379 -10.12 7.73 12.34
CA VAL A 379 -11.55 8.01 12.54
C VAL A 379 -12.06 7.16 13.69
N ILE A 380 -12.57 7.81 14.73
CA ILE A 380 -13.27 7.20 15.85
C ILE A 380 -14.76 7.44 15.61
N ALA A 381 -15.50 6.36 15.35
CA ALA A 381 -16.93 6.40 15.10
C ALA A 381 -17.67 5.54 16.13
N THR A 382 -18.75 6.08 16.71
CA THR A 382 -19.57 5.33 17.67
C THR A 382 -21.04 5.36 17.31
N GLY A 383 -21.66 4.19 17.27
CA GLY A 383 -23.06 4.04 16.91
C GLY A 383 -23.29 2.82 16.04
N SER A 384 -24.53 2.37 15.92
CA SER A 384 -24.92 1.29 15.01
C SER A 384 -25.07 1.78 13.56
N ASP A 385 -25.42 3.05 13.40
CA ASP A 385 -25.84 3.64 12.13
C ASP A 385 -24.73 4.56 11.64
N VAL A 386 -23.71 4.00 11.00
CA VAL A 386 -22.55 4.73 10.50
C VAL A 386 -22.52 4.74 8.97
N ASP A 387 -22.14 5.87 8.39
CA ASP A 387 -21.90 5.99 6.95
C ASP A 387 -20.51 5.45 6.61
N GLN A 388 -20.45 4.17 6.24
CA GLN A 388 -19.19 3.49 5.96
C GLN A 388 -18.42 4.13 4.79
N GLU A 389 -19.10 4.73 3.82
CA GLU A 389 -18.44 5.38 2.68
C GLU A 389 -17.70 6.63 3.16
N VAL A 390 -18.36 7.47 3.96
CA VAL A 390 -17.77 8.68 4.53
C VAL A 390 -16.61 8.33 5.46
N LEU A 391 -16.77 7.34 6.35
CA LEU A 391 -15.68 6.91 7.24
C LEU A 391 -14.47 6.38 6.47
N THR A 392 -14.70 5.62 5.40
CA THR A 392 -13.62 5.09 4.55
C THR A 392 -12.89 6.21 3.80
N LYS A 393 -13.63 7.21 3.31
CA LYS A 393 -13.05 8.40 2.67
C LYS A 393 -12.22 9.23 3.65
N LEU A 394 -12.75 9.47 4.86
CA LEU A 394 -12.04 10.19 5.93
C LEU A 394 -10.76 9.46 6.34
N ALA A 395 -10.82 8.14 6.51
CA ALA A 395 -9.66 7.29 6.77
C ALA A 395 -8.75 7.09 5.54
N MET A 396 -9.00 7.81 4.44
CA MET A 396 -8.24 7.80 3.20
C MET A 396 -8.06 6.39 2.57
N GLY A 397 -9.01 5.50 2.83
CA GLY A 397 -9.02 4.12 2.34
C GLY A 397 -8.44 3.09 3.30
N ASP A 398 -7.89 3.49 4.46
CA ASP A 398 -7.38 2.57 5.47
C ASP A 398 -8.47 2.18 6.48
N GLN A 399 -9.00 0.97 6.35
CA GLN A 399 -10.02 0.45 7.26
C GLN A 399 -9.51 0.27 8.70
N ASN A 400 -8.20 0.08 8.90
CA ASN A 400 -7.63 -0.11 10.23
C ASN A 400 -7.51 1.21 11.01
N ALA A 401 -7.53 2.34 10.30
CA ALA A 401 -7.59 3.66 10.91
C ALA A 401 -8.99 4.02 11.42
N ILE A 402 -9.98 3.13 11.25
CA ILE A 402 -11.37 3.33 11.70
C ILE A 402 -11.63 2.56 12.99
N PHE A 403 -11.73 3.28 14.10
CA PHE A 403 -12.04 2.76 15.42
C PHE A 403 -13.54 2.82 15.65
N LYS A 404 -14.20 1.67 15.52
CA LYS A 404 -15.62 1.54 15.80
C LYS A 404 -15.87 1.14 17.24
N GLY A 405 -16.69 1.91 17.95
CA GLY A 405 -17.22 1.58 19.27
C GLY A 405 -18.74 1.41 19.23
N LYS A 406 -19.30 0.58 20.11
CA LYS A 406 -20.76 0.50 20.28
C LYS A 406 -21.29 1.69 21.09
N PHE A 407 -20.52 2.10 22.10
CA PHE A 407 -20.84 3.24 22.96
C PHE A 407 -19.64 4.17 23.09
N MET A 408 -19.88 5.47 23.28
CA MET A 408 -18.80 6.44 23.50
C MET A 408 -18.05 6.22 24.82
N SER A 409 -18.72 5.58 25.78
CA SER A 409 -18.08 5.10 27.01
C SER A 409 -17.03 4.02 26.78
N ASP A 410 -17.07 3.31 25.65
CA ASP A 410 -16.02 2.35 25.29
C ASP A 410 -14.69 3.04 24.94
N LEU A 411 -14.70 4.34 24.59
CA LEU A 411 -13.47 5.10 24.31
C LEU A 411 -12.55 5.22 25.52
N THR A 412 -13.11 5.22 26.73
CA THR A 412 -12.34 5.33 27.97
C THR A 412 -12.01 3.97 28.60
N ARG A 413 -12.49 2.86 28.01
CA ARG A 413 -12.16 1.48 28.44
C ARG A 413 -10.79 1.07 27.90
N SER A 414 -10.03 0.35 28.72
CA SER A 414 -8.64 -0.02 28.46
C SER A 414 -8.42 -0.59 27.06
N SER A 415 -9.23 -1.53 26.59
CA SER A 415 -8.97 -2.19 25.30
C SER A 415 -9.02 -1.28 24.07
N LEU A 416 -9.94 -0.30 24.00
CA LEU A 416 -10.04 0.62 22.86
C LEU A 416 -9.07 1.79 23.03
N PHE A 417 -9.01 2.34 24.25
CA PHE A 417 -8.08 3.40 24.62
C PHE A 417 -6.62 2.99 24.37
N ASP A 418 -6.20 1.82 24.86
CA ASP A 418 -4.83 1.32 24.69
C ASP A 418 -4.52 1.04 23.21
N ARG A 419 -5.49 0.53 22.44
CA ARG A 419 -5.34 0.32 20.99
C ARG A 419 -5.21 1.66 20.24
N PHE A 420 -5.96 2.67 20.64
CA PHE A 420 -5.85 4.02 20.07
C PHE A 420 -4.50 4.65 20.41
N ILE A 421 -4.06 4.56 21.66
CA ILE A 421 -2.74 5.03 22.08
C ILE A 421 -1.64 4.30 21.30
N GLN A 422 -1.73 2.97 21.13
CA GLN A 422 -0.78 2.21 20.30
C GLN A 422 -0.78 2.62 18.83
N TRP A 423 -1.94 2.97 18.27
CA TRP A 423 -2.07 3.43 16.89
C TRP A 423 -1.41 4.79 16.65
N VAL A 424 -1.45 5.66 17.66
CA VAL A 424 -0.89 7.01 17.59
C VAL A 424 0.65 7.06 17.76
N CYS A 425 1.30 6.02 18.32
CA CYS A 425 2.67 6.11 18.85
C CYS A 425 3.87 5.69 17.92
#